data_AF-A0A7S3VWZ3-F1
#
_entry.id   AF-A0A7S3VWZ3-F1
#
_cell.length_a   1.000
_cell.length_b   1.000
_cell.length_c   1.000
_cell.angle_alpha   90.00
_cell.angle_beta   90.00
_cell.angle_gamma   90.00
#
_symmetry.space_group_name_H-M   'P 1'
#
loop_
_entity.id
_entity.type
_entity.pdbx_description
1 polymer ?
#
loop_
_entity_poly.entity_id
_entity_poly.type
_entity_poly.pdbx_seq_one_letter_code
_entity_poly.pdbx_strand_id
1 'polypeptide(L)'
;PMRRAALRQLTEGARSFGPGPLFNQILPLLMSSTLEDQERHLLVKVIDRVLYKLDDMVRPYVHKILVVIEPLLIDEDYFARVEGREIISNLAKAAGLATMIATMRPDIDHADEYVRNTTARAFAVVASALGIPALLLFL
;
A
#
# COMPACT_ATOMS: atom_id res chain seq x y z
N PRO A 1 20.83 14.69 -7.78
CA PRO A 1 20.16 15.62 -8.73
C PRO A 1 19.10 14.93 -9.59
N MET A 2 19.46 13.89 -10.37
CA MET A 2 18.55 13.21 -11.31
C MET A 2 17.37 12.52 -10.63
N ARG A 3 17.60 11.73 -9.57
CA ARG A 3 16.52 11.03 -8.83
C ARG A 3 15.45 11.97 -8.27
N ARG A 4 15.87 13.12 -7.72
CA ARG A 4 14.96 14.11 -7.15
C ARG A 4 14.10 14.77 -8.23
N ALA A 5 14.68 15.07 -9.39
CA ALA A 5 13.95 15.63 -10.53
C ALA A 5 12.98 14.61 -11.14
N ALA A 6 13.42 13.35 -11.33
CA ALA A 6 12.58 12.27 -11.85
C ALA A 6 11.39 11.98 -10.92
N LEU A 7 11.63 11.91 -9.61
CA LEU A 7 10.56 11.72 -8.62
C LEU A 7 9.55 12.86 -8.68
N ARG A 8 10.02 14.11 -8.82
CA ARG A 8 9.14 15.27 -8.97
C ARG A 8 8.28 15.16 -10.22
N GLN A 9 8.87 14.87 -11.37
CA GLN A 9 8.14 14.68 -12.63
C GLN A 9 7.09 13.57 -12.54
N LEU A 10 7.45 12.44 -11.94
CA LEU A 10 6.53 11.30 -11.76
C LEU A 10 5.34 11.70 -10.89
N THR A 11 5.58 12.47 -9.81
CA THR A 11 4.51 12.92 -8.92
C THR A 11 3.64 14.04 -9.50
N GLU A 12 4.23 14.98 -10.24
CA GLU A 12 3.48 16.07 -10.90
C GLU A 12 2.62 15.53 -12.05
N GLY A 13 3.13 14.54 -12.79
CA GLY A 13 2.40 13.85 -13.86
C GLY A 13 1.56 12.65 -13.43
N ALA A 14 1.47 12.32 -12.13
CA ALA A 14 0.86 11.06 -11.68
C ALA A 14 -0.59 10.88 -12.19
N ARG A 15 -1.41 11.94 -12.12
CA ARG A 15 -2.78 11.90 -12.64
C ARG A 15 -2.85 11.78 -14.16
N SER A 16 -1.91 12.37 -14.90
CA SER A 16 -1.89 12.26 -16.37
C SER A 16 -1.42 10.89 -16.85
N PHE A 17 -0.51 10.24 -16.12
CA PHE A 17 -0.10 8.87 -16.43
C PHE A 17 -1.17 7.84 -16.09
N GLY A 18 -1.96 8.13 -15.04
CA GLY A 18 -3.01 7.26 -14.55
C GLY A 18 -2.51 6.12 -13.65
N PRO A 19 -3.37 5.59 -12.77
CA PRO A 19 -2.99 4.61 -11.75
C PRO A 19 -2.49 3.30 -12.33
N GLY A 20 -3.14 2.79 -13.39
CA GLY A 20 -2.84 1.48 -13.97
C GLY A 20 -1.39 1.35 -14.46
N PRO A 21 -0.93 2.21 -15.40
CA PRO A 21 0.45 2.19 -15.86
C PRO A 21 1.46 2.37 -14.73
N LEU A 22 1.19 3.26 -13.77
CA LEU A 22 2.08 3.49 -12.63
C LEU A 22 2.22 2.24 -11.76
N PHE A 23 1.11 1.65 -11.31
CA PHE A 23 1.15 0.47 -10.44
C PHE A 23 1.65 -0.77 -11.17
N ASN A 24 1.41 -0.90 -12.48
CA ASN A 24 1.95 -2.01 -13.27
C ASN A 24 3.48 -1.98 -13.38
N GLN A 25 4.10 -0.80 -13.28
CA GLN A 25 5.56 -0.66 -13.31
C GLN A 25 6.17 -0.69 -11.91
N ILE A 26 5.55 -0.03 -10.94
CA ILE A 26 6.14 0.16 -9.61
C ILE A 26 6.01 -1.10 -8.74
N LEU A 27 4.84 -1.75 -8.74
CA LEU A 27 4.58 -2.87 -7.83
C LEU A 27 5.51 -4.09 -8.08
N PRO A 28 5.80 -4.49 -9.33
CA PRO A 28 6.76 -5.59 -9.56
C PRO A 28 8.16 -5.29 -9.06
N LEU A 29 8.60 -4.01 -9.05
CA LEU A 29 9.91 -3.64 -8.55
C LEU A 29 10.03 -3.89 -7.04
N LEU A 30 8.96 -3.65 -6.27
CA LEU A 30 8.94 -3.95 -4.84
C LEU A 30 9.00 -5.45 -4.51
N MET A 31 8.52 -6.29 -5.43
CA MET A 31 8.57 -7.75 -5.30
C MET A 31 9.92 -8.34 -5.71
N SER A 32 10.85 -7.54 -6.23
CA SER A 32 12.15 -8.04 -6.65
C SER A 32 12.99 -8.50 -5.46
N SER A 33 13.50 -9.73 -5.53
CA SER A 33 14.40 -10.31 -4.54
C SER A 33 15.83 -9.74 -4.59
N THR A 34 16.15 -8.95 -5.62
CA THR A 34 17.46 -8.31 -5.78
C THR A 34 17.45 -6.84 -5.37
N LEU A 35 16.34 -6.35 -4.84
CA LEU A 35 16.17 -4.94 -4.48
C LEU A 35 16.90 -4.64 -3.17
N GLU A 36 17.85 -3.71 -3.21
CA GLU A 36 18.56 -3.27 -2.01
C GLU A 36 17.63 -2.45 -1.10
N ASP A 37 17.88 -2.45 0.21
CA ASP A 37 17.05 -1.73 1.20
C ASP A 37 16.89 -0.25 0.87
N GLN A 38 17.95 0.39 0.37
CA GLN A 38 17.91 1.80 -0.02
C GLN A 38 17.05 2.05 -1.26
N GLU A 39 16.98 1.09 -2.19
CA GLU A 39 16.14 1.16 -3.38
C GLU A 39 14.68 0.91 -3.02
N ARG A 40 14.41 -0.07 -2.12
CA ARG A 40 13.09 -0.32 -1.54
C ARG A 40 12.53 0.92 -0.87
N HIS A 41 13.32 1.55 -0.01
CA HIS A 41 12.95 2.79 0.66
C HIS A 41 12.59 3.92 -0.32
N LEU A 42 13.32 4.01 -1.44
CA LEU A 42 13.03 5.00 -2.47
C LEU A 42 11.72 4.69 -3.20
N LEU A 43 11.47 3.41 -3.54
CA LEU A 43 10.23 2.98 -4.19
C LEU A 43 9.01 3.17 -3.30
N VAL A 44 9.13 2.91 -2.00
CA VAL A 44 8.08 3.19 -1.00
C VAL A 44 7.71 4.67 -1.01
N LYS A 45 8.71 5.57 -1.01
CA LYS A 45 8.48 7.02 -1.14
C LYS A 45 7.84 7.42 -2.46
N VAL A 46 8.12 6.71 -3.54
CA VAL A 46 7.49 6.94 -4.85
C VAL A 46 6.02 6.55 -4.77
N ILE A 47 5.71 5.35 -4.28
CA ILE A 47 4.33 4.87 -4.11
C ILE A 47 3.53 5.84 -3.26
N ASP A 48 4.07 6.24 -2.11
CA ASP A 48 3.36 7.11 -1.19
C ASP A 48 2.91 8.42 -1.86
N ARG A 49 3.83 9.08 -2.59
CA ARG A 49 3.53 10.31 -3.31
C ARG A 49 2.56 10.08 -4.47
N VAL A 50 2.64 8.93 -5.13
CA VAL A 50 1.72 8.55 -6.20
C VAL A 50 0.32 8.33 -5.64
N LEU A 51 0.18 7.60 -4.53
CA LEU A 51 -1.10 7.38 -3.83
C LEU A 51 -1.74 8.71 -3.44
N TYR A 52 -0.96 9.60 -2.83
CA TYR A 52 -1.43 10.93 -2.44
C TYR A 52 -1.95 11.75 -3.63
N LYS A 53 -1.30 11.65 -4.79
CA LYS A 53 -1.71 12.40 -5.99
C LYS A 53 -2.90 11.79 -6.70
N LEU A 54 -3.00 10.46 -6.71
CA LEU A 54 -4.08 9.74 -7.38
C LEU A 54 -5.40 9.78 -6.61
N ASP A 55 -5.34 9.96 -5.29
CA ASP A 55 -6.53 10.10 -4.44
C ASP A 55 -7.54 8.94 -4.67
N ASP A 56 -8.79 9.22 -4.99
CA ASP A 56 -9.84 8.21 -5.23
C ASP A 56 -9.58 7.29 -6.43
N MET A 57 -8.70 7.68 -7.37
CA MET A 57 -8.35 6.87 -8.54
C MET A 57 -7.64 5.55 -8.18
N VAL A 58 -7.18 5.39 -6.93
CA VAL A 58 -6.52 4.17 -6.45
C VAL A 58 -7.49 3.03 -6.14
N ARG A 59 -8.79 3.32 -5.96
CA ARG A 59 -9.80 2.34 -5.49
C ARG A 59 -9.83 1.03 -6.28
N PRO A 60 -9.77 1.02 -7.62
CA PRO A 60 -9.77 -0.23 -8.39
C PRO A 60 -8.49 -1.08 -8.20
N TYR A 61 -7.44 -0.50 -7.61
CA TYR A 61 -6.12 -1.12 -7.46
C TYR A 61 -5.79 -1.50 -6.02
N VAL A 62 -6.69 -1.23 -5.06
CA VAL A 62 -6.46 -1.49 -3.62
C VAL A 62 -6.06 -2.94 -3.38
N HIS A 63 -6.79 -3.91 -3.95
CA HIS A 63 -6.45 -5.34 -3.80
C HIS A 63 -5.04 -5.63 -4.32
N LYS A 64 -4.71 -5.14 -5.53
CA LYS A 64 -3.40 -5.36 -6.14
C LYS A 64 -2.25 -4.77 -5.32
N ILE A 65 -2.47 -3.60 -4.70
CA ILE A 65 -1.49 -2.97 -3.82
C ILE A 65 -1.37 -3.78 -2.53
N LEU A 66 -2.47 -4.17 -1.90
CA LEU A 66 -2.45 -4.95 -0.65
C LEU A 66 -1.69 -6.27 -0.81
N VAL A 67 -1.93 -7.04 -1.87
CA VAL A 67 -1.22 -8.31 -2.14
C VAL A 67 0.31 -8.14 -2.16
N VAL A 68 0.80 -6.98 -2.60
CA VAL A 68 2.25 -6.69 -2.67
C VAL A 68 2.80 -6.15 -1.36
N ILE A 69 1.99 -5.43 -0.58
CA ILE A 69 2.44 -4.68 0.60
C ILE A 69 2.20 -5.43 1.91
N GLU A 70 1.15 -6.24 1.99
CA GLU A 70 0.80 -7.01 3.18
C GLU A 70 1.93 -7.95 3.67
N PRO A 71 2.68 -8.65 2.80
CA PRO A 71 3.82 -9.46 3.23
C PRO A 71 4.88 -8.66 3.99
N LEU A 72 5.04 -7.36 3.70
CA LEU A 72 6.00 -6.50 4.39
C LEU A 72 5.63 -6.32 5.87
N LEU A 73 4.38 -6.54 6.28
CA LEU A 73 3.94 -6.37 7.68
C LEU A 73 4.51 -7.43 8.64
N ILE A 74 5.00 -8.54 8.09
CA ILE A 74 5.58 -9.67 8.83
C ILE A 74 7.04 -9.91 8.46
N ASP A 75 7.64 -9.03 7.66
CA ASP A 75 9.06 -9.10 7.31
C ASP A 75 9.94 -9.10 8.56
N GLU A 76 11.10 -9.76 8.52
CA GLU A 76 12.06 -9.77 9.62
C GLU A 76 12.71 -8.39 9.82
N ASP A 77 12.90 -7.63 8.74
CA ASP A 77 13.40 -6.27 8.79
C ASP A 77 12.35 -5.32 9.37
N TYR A 78 12.75 -4.63 10.44
CA TYR A 78 11.94 -3.61 11.07
C TYR A 78 11.57 -2.47 10.12
N PHE A 79 12.49 -2.03 9.26
CA PHE A 79 12.26 -0.91 8.36
C PHE A 79 11.25 -1.28 7.26
N ALA A 80 11.38 -2.44 6.64
CA ALA A 80 10.37 -2.98 5.72
C ALA A 80 8.96 -3.01 6.36
N ARG A 81 8.84 -3.45 7.63
CA ARG A 81 7.56 -3.43 8.34
C ARG A 81 7.01 -2.00 8.53
N VAL A 82 7.85 -1.03 8.85
CA VAL A 82 7.44 0.38 8.99
C VAL A 82 6.91 0.91 7.67
N GLU A 83 7.63 0.64 6.57
CA GLU A 83 7.28 1.07 5.23
C GLU A 83 5.96 0.48 4.75
N GLY A 84 5.74 -0.82 4.98
CA GLY A 84 4.47 -1.48 4.65
C GLY A 84 3.29 -0.84 5.38
N ARG A 85 3.46 -0.49 6.67
CA ARG A 85 2.43 0.22 7.44
C ARG A 85 2.14 1.61 6.89
N GLU A 86 3.17 2.36 6.49
CA GLU A 86 3.00 3.70 5.92
C GLU A 86 2.21 3.65 4.61
N ILE A 87 2.53 2.71 3.71
CA ILE A 87 1.81 2.55 2.45
C ILE A 87 0.35 2.17 2.69
N ILE A 88 0.07 1.19 3.55
CA ILE A 88 -1.33 0.79 3.85
C ILE A 88 -2.10 1.95 4.50
N SER A 89 -1.47 2.71 5.39
CA SER A 89 -2.09 3.90 6.02
C SER A 89 -2.50 4.93 4.97
N ASN A 90 -1.64 5.24 4.01
CA ASN A 90 -1.93 6.24 2.99
C ASN A 90 -2.88 5.72 1.91
N LEU A 91 -2.80 4.42 1.58
CA LEU A 91 -3.81 3.74 0.76
C LEU A 91 -5.19 3.82 1.41
N ALA A 92 -5.30 3.57 2.73
CA ALA A 92 -6.56 3.63 3.45
C ALA A 92 -7.18 5.04 3.42
N LYS A 93 -6.36 6.08 3.56
CA LYS A 93 -6.80 7.48 3.47
C LYS A 93 -7.32 7.84 2.07
N ALA A 94 -6.65 7.36 1.01
CA ALA A 94 -7.05 7.63 -0.38
C ALA A 94 -8.27 6.79 -0.82
N ALA A 95 -8.30 5.50 -0.46
CA ALA A 95 -9.35 4.58 -0.87
C ALA A 95 -10.64 4.71 -0.04
N GLY A 96 -10.51 5.07 1.24
CA GLY A 96 -11.58 5.14 2.22
C GLY A 96 -11.94 3.78 2.86
N LEU A 97 -12.50 3.84 4.07
CA LEU A 97 -12.77 2.66 4.91
C LEU A 97 -13.64 1.59 4.22
N ALA A 98 -14.72 2.00 3.55
CA ALA A 98 -15.63 1.06 2.90
C ALA A 98 -14.93 0.23 1.82
N THR A 99 -14.06 0.87 1.02
CA THR A 99 -13.26 0.19 -0.01
C THR A 99 -12.25 -0.77 0.63
N MET A 100 -11.57 -0.35 1.70
CA MET A 100 -10.62 -1.18 2.43
C MET A 100 -11.30 -2.44 3.00
N ILE A 101 -12.43 -2.27 3.69
CA ILE A 101 -13.24 -3.37 4.23
C ILE A 101 -13.68 -4.30 3.11
N ALA A 102 -14.32 -3.77 2.07
CA ALA A 102 -14.84 -4.59 0.97
C ALA A 102 -13.75 -5.41 0.28
N THR A 103 -12.53 -4.85 0.17
CA THR A 103 -11.39 -5.51 -0.46
C THR A 103 -10.82 -6.63 0.40
N MET A 104 -10.65 -6.41 1.70
CA MET A 104 -10.01 -7.39 2.61
C MET A 104 -11.00 -8.40 3.22
N ARG A 105 -12.31 -8.15 3.11
CA ARG A 105 -13.33 -9.03 3.71
C ARG A 105 -13.23 -10.51 3.28
N PRO A 106 -12.99 -10.84 2.00
CA PRO A 106 -12.84 -12.24 1.58
C PRO A 106 -11.62 -12.94 2.19
N ASP A 107 -10.64 -12.18 2.69
CA ASP A 107 -9.38 -12.73 3.20
C ASP A 107 -9.44 -13.06 4.71
N ILE A 108 -10.51 -12.64 5.40
CA ILE A 108 -10.70 -12.86 6.85
C ILE A 108 -10.91 -14.33 7.19
N ASP A 109 -11.71 -15.03 6.40
CA ASP A 109 -12.04 -16.45 6.56
C ASP A 109 -11.29 -17.33 5.54
N HIS A 110 -10.23 -16.81 4.94
CA HIS A 110 -9.39 -17.53 4.00
C HIS A 110 -8.82 -18.81 4.62
N ALA A 111 -8.73 -19.91 3.87
CA ALA A 111 -8.27 -21.20 4.39
C ALA A 111 -6.79 -21.17 4.84
N ASP A 112 -5.97 -20.37 4.17
CA ASP A 112 -4.56 -20.17 4.50
C ASP A 112 -4.39 -19.22 5.71
N GLU A 113 -3.73 -19.71 6.75
CA GLU A 113 -3.41 -18.92 7.96
C GLU A 113 -2.51 -17.74 7.66
N TYR A 114 -1.59 -17.87 6.70
CA TYR A 114 -0.70 -16.79 6.31
C TYR A 114 -1.50 -15.57 5.86
N VAL A 115 -2.48 -15.78 4.99
CA VAL A 115 -3.37 -14.73 4.48
C VAL A 115 -4.17 -14.09 5.62
N ARG A 116 -4.80 -14.90 6.48
CA ARG A 116 -5.55 -14.37 7.64
C ARG A 116 -4.69 -13.50 8.56
N ASN A 117 -3.44 -13.92 8.82
CA ASN A 117 -2.50 -13.18 9.68
C ASN A 117 -2.09 -11.83 9.06
N THR A 118 -1.75 -11.80 7.76
CA THR A 118 -1.37 -10.54 7.10
C THR A 118 -2.57 -9.60 6.97
N THR A 119 -3.76 -10.12 6.64
CA THR A 119 -5.00 -9.34 6.57
C THR A 119 -5.39 -8.76 7.94
N ALA A 120 -5.27 -9.51 9.04
CA ALA A 120 -5.53 -9.00 10.38
C ALA A 120 -4.59 -7.83 10.75
N ARG A 121 -3.31 -7.93 10.38
CA ARG A 121 -2.33 -6.85 10.56
C ARG A 121 -2.66 -5.63 9.69
N ALA A 122 -3.08 -5.85 8.44
CA ALA A 122 -3.52 -4.79 7.55
C ALA A 122 -4.73 -4.03 8.13
N PHE A 123 -5.75 -4.73 8.65
CA PHE A 123 -6.88 -4.11 9.34
C PHE A 123 -6.45 -3.27 10.55
N ALA A 124 -5.48 -3.74 11.34
CA ALA A 124 -4.94 -2.96 12.46
C ALA A 124 -4.30 -1.64 11.98
N VAL A 125 -3.59 -1.66 10.85
CA VAL A 125 -3.02 -0.45 10.24
C VAL A 125 -4.12 0.48 9.73
N VAL A 126 -5.16 -0.06 9.08
CA VAL A 126 -6.32 0.72 8.61
C VAL A 126 -7.04 1.38 9.79
N ALA A 127 -7.25 0.66 10.88
CA ALA A 127 -7.85 1.19 12.12
C ALA A 127 -6.99 2.32 12.70
N SER A 128 -5.67 2.17 12.70
CA SER A 128 -4.76 3.24 13.15
C SER A 128 -4.78 4.46 12.22
N ALA A 129 -4.98 4.26 10.91
CA ALA A 129 -4.96 5.32 9.91
C ALA A 129 -6.26 6.14 9.86
N LEU A 130 -7.41 5.48 10.01
CA LEU A 130 -8.74 6.08 9.87
C LEU A 130 -9.46 6.30 11.21
N GLY A 131 -8.87 5.79 12.30
CA GLY A 131 -9.42 5.87 13.66
C GLY A 131 -10.14 4.59 14.06
N ILE A 132 -9.80 4.08 15.26
CA ILE A 132 -10.41 2.88 15.85
C ILE A 132 -11.96 2.97 15.89
N PRO A 133 -12.59 4.10 16.28
CA PRO A 133 -14.05 4.19 16.33
C PRO A 133 -14.73 3.89 14.99
N ALA A 134 -14.08 4.22 13.87
CA ALA A 134 -14.62 3.98 12.54
C ALA A 134 -14.70 2.49 12.20
N LEU A 135 -13.85 1.66 12.83
CA LEU A 135 -13.77 0.22 12.59
C LEU A 135 -14.58 -0.62 13.61
N LEU A 136 -15.12 -0.02 14.68
CA LEU A 136 -15.79 -0.76 15.76
C LEU A 136 -17.01 -1.57 15.32
N LEU A 137 -17.77 -1.09 14.33
CA LEU A 137 -18.95 -1.83 13.84
C LEU A 137 -18.57 -3.01 12.92
N PHE A 138 -17.32 -3.05 12.48
CA PHE A 138 -16.80 -4.11 11.60
C PHE A 138 -16.16 -5.26 12.38
N LEU A 139 -15.49 -4.96 13.49
CA LEU A 139 -14.85 -5.94 14.39
C LEU A 139 -15.90 -6.76 15.16
#